data_AF-A0A950REF7-F1
#
_entry.id   AF-A0A950REF7-F1
#
_cell.length_a   1.000
_cell.length_b   1.000
_cell.length_c   1.000
_cell.angle_alpha   90.00
_cell.angle_beta   90.00
_cell.angle_gamma   90.00
#
_symmetry.space_group_name_H-M   'P 1'
#
loop_
_entity.id
_entity.type
_entity.pdbx_description
1 polymer ?
#
loop_
_entity_poly.entity_id
_entity_poly.type
_entity_poly.pdbx_seq_one_letter_code
_entity_poly.pdbx_strand_id
1 'polypeptide(L)'
;MARDPLDALIRLRRLSLEEATRDLGARLAEEAEAVAAAARIEALIAAEQEAASRLDADDAAVEGFGRWLRRIGQERAAAAAARDRAEVETARARAVLGVSRGALAAAEAEAQRRAEQARADGLRREQAAIDERAQHR
;
A
#
# COMPACT_ATOMS: atom_id res chain seq x y z
N MET A 1 -30.50 9.13 21.21
CA MET A 1 -30.38 8.08 20.17
C MET A 1 -29.04 7.39 20.38
N ALA A 2 -29.03 6.12 20.78
CA ALA A 2 -27.77 5.38 20.94
C ALA A 2 -27.09 5.28 19.56
N ARG A 3 -25.82 5.71 19.45
CA ARG A 3 -25.04 5.56 18.22
C ARG A 3 -24.94 4.06 17.91
N ASP A 4 -25.36 3.64 16.71
CA ASP A 4 -25.19 2.26 16.26
C ASP A 4 -23.68 1.91 16.27
N PRO A 5 -23.26 0.90 17.05
CA PRO A 5 -21.87 0.44 17.08
C PRO A 5 -21.34 0.05 15.69
N LEU A 6 -22.19 -0.44 14.80
CA LEU A 6 -21.80 -0.86 13.46
C LEU A 6 -21.50 0.35 12.55
N ASP A 7 -22.29 1.42 12.64
CA ASP A 7 -22.00 2.67 11.95
C ASP A 7 -20.68 3.28 12.43
N ALA A 8 -20.39 3.19 13.72
CA ALA A 8 -19.12 3.63 14.27
C ALA A 8 -17.95 2.80 13.74
N LEU A 9 -18.11 1.48 13.64
CA LEU A 9 -17.13 0.58 13.06
C LEU A 9 -16.88 0.89 11.58
N ILE A 10 -17.92 1.11 10.77
CA ILE A 10 -17.77 1.46 9.34
C ILE A 10 -16.99 2.76 9.19
N ARG A 11 -17.31 3.80 9.98
CA ARG A 11 -16.54 5.05 9.98
C ARG A 11 -15.07 4.82 10.29
N LEU A 12 -14.77 4.02 11.32
CA LEU A 12 -13.40 3.67 11.67
C LEU A 12 -12.69 2.93 10.52
N ARG A 13 -13.36 1.97 9.87
CA ARG A 13 -12.78 1.23 8.74
C ARG A 13 -12.51 2.10 7.52
N ARG A 14 -13.35 3.11 7.25
CA ARG A 14 -13.09 4.11 6.21
C ARG A 14 -11.84 4.92 6.51
N LEU A 15 -11.69 5.40 7.74
CA LEU A 15 -10.48 6.11 8.17
C LEU A 15 -9.22 5.24 8.03
N SER A 16 -9.28 3.98 8.46
CA SER A 16 -8.15 3.05 8.29
C SER A 16 -7.83 2.79 6.81
N LEU A 17 -8.83 2.72 5.93
CA LEU A 17 -8.63 2.57 4.49
C LEU A 17 -7.96 3.81 3.88
N GLU A 18 -8.37 5.01 4.29
CA GLU A 18 -7.75 6.26 3.86
C GLU A 18 -6.29 6.36 4.34
N GLU A 19 -6.02 5.96 5.58
CA GLU A 19 -4.66 5.91 6.14
C GLU A 19 -3.77 4.92 5.36
N ALA A 20 -4.24 3.71 5.12
CA ALA A 20 -3.51 2.71 4.33
C ALA A 20 -3.27 3.18 2.88
N THR A 21 -4.20 3.96 2.30
CA THR A 21 -4.06 4.54 0.97
C THR A 21 -2.98 5.63 0.95
N ARG A 22 -2.97 6.50 1.97
CA ARG A 22 -1.93 7.54 2.12
C ARG A 22 -0.55 6.92 2.35
N ASP A 23 -0.46 5.90 3.21
CA ASP A 23 0.78 5.18 3.49
C ASP A 23 1.34 4.50 2.23
N LEU A 24 0.48 3.79 1.46
CA LEU A 24 0.91 3.22 0.18
C LEU A 24 1.43 4.28 -0.79
N GLY A 25 0.77 5.44 -0.86
CA GLY A 25 1.24 6.57 -1.67
C GLY A 25 2.65 7.03 -1.28
N ALA A 26 2.90 7.18 0.03
CA ALA A 26 4.23 7.55 0.54
C ALA A 26 5.29 6.49 0.23
N ARG A 27 4.98 5.20 0.47
CA ARG A 27 5.89 4.09 0.18
C ARG A 27 6.25 3.98 -1.30
N LEU A 28 5.28 4.18 -2.20
CA LEU A 28 5.52 4.21 -3.65
C LEU A 28 6.45 5.36 -4.06
N ALA A 29 6.31 6.54 -3.44
CA ALA A 29 7.21 7.67 -3.70
C ALA A 29 8.64 7.36 -3.24
N GLU A 30 8.80 6.82 -2.03
CA GLU A 30 10.10 6.40 -1.49
C GLU A 30 10.76 5.30 -2.33
N GLU A 31 9.99 4.31 -2.79
CA GLU A 31 10.47 3.26 -3.70
C GLU A 31 10.95 3.84 -5.02
N ALA A 32 10.19 4.75 -5.63
CA ALA A 32 10.58 5.42 -6.86
C ALA A 32 11.89 6.21 -6.70
N GLU A 33 12.05 6.93 -5.59
CA GLU A 33 13.27 7.66 -5.27
C GLU A 33 14.48 6.72 -5.08
N ALA A 34 14.29 5.61 -4.37
CA ALA A 34 15.34 4.62 -4.13
C ALA A 34 15.77 3.92 -5.43
N VAL A 35 14.82 3.54 -6.29
CA VAL A 35 15.08 3.00 -7.63
C VAL A 35 15.85 4.00 -8.48
N ALA A 36 15.43 5.27 -8.48
CA ALA A 36 16.12 6.32 -9.23
C ALA A 36 17.55 6.57 -8.70
N ALA A 37 17.76 6.52 -7.38
CA ALA A 37 19.07 6.67 -6.77
C ALA A 37 20.02 5.52 -7.16
N ALA A 38 19.55 4.28 -7.08
CA ALA A 38 20.31 3.11 -7.51
C ALA A 38 20.67 3.21 -9.01
N ALA A 39 19.70 3.58 -9.86
CA ALA A 39 19.92 3.74 -11.30
C ALA A 39 20.95 4.83 -11.62
N ARG A 40 20.96 5.96 -10.88
CA ARG A 40 21.98 7.01 -11.04
C ARG A 40 23.38 6.50 -10.74
N ILE A 41 23.56 5.70 -9.70
CA ILE A 41 24.88 5.14 -9.35
C ILE A 41 25.35 4.16 -10.42
N GLU A 42 24.48 3.28 -10.92
CA GLU A 42 24.84 2.37 -12.02
C GLU A 42 25.19 3.14 -13.30
N ALA A 43 24.47 4.23 -13.60
CA ALA A 43 24.79 5.09 -14.75
C ALA A 43 26.16 5.79 -14.60
N LEU A 44 26.53 6.24 -13.39
CA LEU A 44 27.86 6.77 -13.11
C LEU A 44 28.94 5.71 -13.30
N ILE A 45 28.71 4.48 -12.81
CA ILE A 45 29.64 3.36 -12.98
C ILE A 45 29.84 3.05 -14.47
N ALA A 46 28.74 3.00 -15.24
CA ALA A 46 28.81 2.75 -16.67
C ALA A 46 29.58 3.85 -17.42
N ALA A 47 29.37 5.13 -17.07
CA ALA A 47 30.08 6.25 -17.70
C ALA A 47 31.59 6.23 -17.41
N GLU A 48 31.98 5.96 -16.16
CA GLU A 48 33.38 5.85 -15.76
C GLU A 48 34.07 4.62 -16.37
N GLN A 49 33.34 3.50 -16.46
CA GLN A 49 33.82 2.30 -17.13
C GLN A 49 34.04 2.57 -18.63
N GLU A 50 33.09 3.23 -19.29
CA GLU A 50 33.22 3.60 -20.71
C GLU A 50 34.49 4.44 -20.90
N ALA A 51 34.66 5.49 -20.10
CA ALA A 51 35.84 6.37 -20.17
C ALA A 51 37.16 5.60 -19.98
N ALA A 52 37.24 4.68 -19.03
CA ALA A 52 38.42 3.85 -18.78
C ALA A 52 38.65 2.77 -19.85
N SER A 53 37.63 2.42 -20.63
CA SER A 53 37.70 1.38 -21.66
C SER A 53 38.04 1.89 -23.06
N ARG A 54 38.14 3.22 -23.23
CA ARG A 54 38.46 3.83 -24.52
C ARG A 54 39.87 3.44 -24.99
N LEU A 55 40.04 3.31 -26.30
CA LEU A 55 41.33 2.95 -26.92
C LEU A 55 42.44 3.99 -26.70
N ASP A 56 42.06 5.24 -26.39
CA ASP A 56 42.96 6.35 -26.07
C ASP A 56 43.22 6.52 -24.56
N ALA A 57 42.62 5.68 -23.71
CA ALA A 57 42.84 5.71 -22.27
C ALA A 57 44.24 5.17 -21.93
N ASP A 58 44.91 5.85 -21.01
CA ASP A 58 46.20 5.42 -20.48
C ASP A 58 46.02 4.56 -19.22
N ASP A 59 47.12 3.95 -18.76
CA ASP A 59 47.11 3.14 -17.53
C ASP A 59 46.65 3.95 -16.30
N ALA A 60 46.91 5.27 -16.29
CA ALA A 60 46.48 6.14 -15.21
C ALA A 60 44.94 6.28 -15.14
N ALA A 61 44.25 6.31 -16.27
CA ALA A 61 42.79 6.30 -16.35
C ALA A 61 42.20 4.98 -15.81
N VAL A 62 42.79 3.83 -16.18
CA VAL A 62 42.35 2.51 -15.71
C VAL A 62 42.56 2.36 -14.20
N GLU A 63 43.73 2.76 -13.68
CA GLU A 63 43.99 2.75 -12.25
C GLU A 63 43.10 3.74 -11.48
N GLY A 64 42.84 4.90 -12.07
CA GLY A 64 41.93 5.91 -11.56
C GLY A 64 40.53 5.35 -11.36
N PHE A 65 40.01 4.66 -12.38
CA PHE A 65 38.75 3.93 -12.31
C PHE A 65 38.76 2.89 -11.19
N GLY A 66 39.82 2.07 -11.07
CA GLY A 66 39.91 1.06 -10.01
C GLY A 66 39.94 1.63 -8.59
N ARG A 67 40.52 2.82 -8.38
CA ARG A 67 40.45 3.55 -7.09
C ARG A 67 39.06 4.13 -6.86
N TRP A 68 38.46 4.73 -7.89
CA TRP A 68 37.12 5.31 -7.82
C TRP A 68 36.05 4.25 -7.55
N LEU A 69 36.11 3.10 -8.21
CA LEU A 69 35.15 2.00 -8.08
C LEU A 69 35.12 1.45 -6.64
N ARG A 70 36.28 1.37 -5.98
CA ARG A 70 36.35 0.98 -4.56
C ARG A 70 35.67 1.98 -3.64
N ARG A 71 35.77 3.28 -3.95
CA ARG A 71 35.12 4.35 -3.19
C ARG A 71 33.60 4.32 -3.37
N ILE A 72 33.11 4.20 -4.61
CA ILE A 72 31.67 4.21 -4.88
C ILE A 72 30.97 2.89 -4.48
N GLY A 73 31.73 1.81 -4.26
CA GLY A 73 31.16 0.50 -3.87
C GLY A 73 30.27 0.54 -2.62
N GLN A 74 30.61 1.37 -1.63
CA GLN A 74 29.78 1.54 -0.44
C GLN A 74 28.46 2.25 -0.76
N GLU A 75 28.51 3.30 -1.57
CA GLU A 75 27.32 4.05 -2.00
C GLU A 75 26.40 3.17 -2.85
N ARG A 76 26.97 2.36 -3.75
CA ARG A 76 26.24 1.37 -4.55
C ARG A 76 25.53 0.34 -3.67
N ALA A 77 26.24 -0.25 -2.70
CA ALA A 77 25.66 -1.22 -1.78
C ALA A 77 24.55 -0.61 -0.92
N ALA A 78 24.74 0.63 -0.44
CA ALA A 78 23.74 1.35 0.33
C ALA A 78 22.48 1.65 -0.51
N ALA A 79 22.64 2.07 -1.77
CA ALA A 79 21.52 2.33 -2.66
C ALA A 79 20.74 1.05 -3.03
N ALA A 80 21.44 -0.06 -3.27
CA ALA A 80 20.79 -1.35 -3.48
C ALA A 80 19.99 -1.79 -2.24
N ALA A 81 20.57 -1.70 -1.05
CA ALA A 81 19.88 -2.02 0.20
C ALA A 81 18.69 -1.10 0.48
N ALA A 82 18.78 0.19 0.12
CA ALA A 82 17.68 1.14 0.24
C ALA A 82 16.52 0.80 -0.71
N ARG A 83 16.83 0.44 -1.97
CA ARG A 83 15.85 -0.03 -2.95
C ARG A 83 15.13 -1.28 -2.45
N ASP A 84 15.89 -2.30 -2.06
CA ASP A 84 15.32 -3.59 -1.62
C ASP A 84 14.44 -3.39 -0.37
N ARG A 85 14.84 -2.51 0.56
CA ARG A 85 14.01 -2.13 1.71
C ARG A 85 12.72 -1.45 1.27
N ALA A 86 12.80 -0.47 0.37
CA ALA A 86 11.63 0.27 -0.10
C ALA A 86 10.62 -0.66 -0.82
N GLU A 87 11.10 -1.60 -1.64
CA GLU A 87 10.26 -2.63 -2.28
C GLU A 87 9.49 -3.47 -1.25
N VAL A 88 10.18 -3.90 -0.17
CA VAL A 88 9.56 -4.66 0.93
C VAL A 88 8.50 -3.82 1.65
N GLU A 89 8.78 -2.55 1.96
CA GLU A 89 7.81 -1.69 2.64
C GLU A 89 6.60 -1.37 1.75
N THR A 90 6.78 -1.17 0.44
CA THR A 90 5.66 -1.05 -0.51
C THR A 90 4.82 -2.33 -0.52
N ALA A 91 5.44 -3.50 -0.56
CA ALA A 91 4.72 -4.77 -0.54
C ALA A 91 3.88 -4.92 0.74
N ARG A 92 4.43 -4.51 1.90
CA ARG A 92 3.68 -4.48 3.17
C ARG A 92 2.52 -3.49 3.12
N ALA A 93 2.72 -2.28 2.63
CA ALA A 93 1.65 -1.29 2.50
C ALA A 93 0.52 -1.77 1.58
N ARG A 94 0.85 -2.46 0.47
CA ARG A 94 -0.15 -3.12 -0.40
C ARG A 94 -0.96 -4.17 0.35
N ALA A 95 -0.31 -4.99 1.17
CA ALA A 95 -1.00 -6.00 1.98
C ALA A 95 -1.94 -5.35 3.01
N VAL A 96 -1.49 -4.30 3.71
CA VAL A 96 -2.30 -3.54 4.68
C VAL A 96 -3.51 -2.89 4.00
N LEU A 97 -3.34 -2.32 2.80
CA LEU A 97 -4.44 -1.78 2.01
C LEU A 97 -5.46 -2.87 1.64
N GLY A 98 -4.99 -4.05 1.23
CA GLY A 98 -5.84 -5.21 0.94
C GLY A 98 -6.68 -5.63 2.14
N VAL A 99 -6.06 -5.75 3.32
CA VAL A 99 -6.75 -6.07 4.58
C VAL A 99 -7.77 -4.99 4.94
N SER A 100 -7.41 -3.72 4.79
CA SER A 100 -8.29 -2.58 5.11
C SER A 100 -9.54 -2.56 4.22
N ARG A 101 -9.39 -2.84 2.92
CA ARG A 101 -10.51 -2.98 1.98
C ARG A 101 -11.42 -4.15 2.37
N GLY A 102 -10.84 -5.32 2.65
CA GLY A 102 -11.60 -6.49 3.08
C GLY A 102 -12.39 -6.25 4.37
N ALA A 103 -11.77 -5.60 5.35
CA ALA A 103 -12.41 -5.28 6.63
C ALA A 103 -13.55 -4.27 6.49
N LEU A 104 -13.41 -3.27 5.62
CA LEU A 104 -14.50 -2.34 5.33
C LEU A 104 -15.67 -3.05 4.63
N ALA A 105 -15.38 -3.83 3.58
CA ALA A 105 -16.41 -4.56 2.85
C ALA A 105 -17.19 -5.53 3.75
N ALA A 106 -16.51 -6.22 4.67
CA ALA A 106 -17.15 -7.10 5.64
C ALA A 106 -18.10 -6.33 6.60
N ALA A 107 -17.69 -5.15 7.07
CA ALA A 107 -18.53 -4.31 7.93
C ALA A 107 -19.77 -3.77 7.20
N GLU A 108 -19.60 -3.35 5.94
CA GLU A 108 -20.72 -2.87 5.11
C GLU A 108 -21.70 -4.02 4.76
N ALA A 109 -21.20 -5.22 4.46
CA ALA A 109 -22.02 -6.41 4.25
C ALA A 109 -22.83 -6.78 5.51
N GLU A 110 -22.22 -6.69 6.69
CA GLU A 110 -22.91 -6.92 7.96
C GLU A 110 -24.03 -5.90 8.19
N ALA A 111 -23.81 -4.63 7.85
CA ALA A 111 -24.82 -3.59 7.98
C ALA A 111 -26.00 -3.82 7.04
N GLN A 112 -25.73 -4.22 5.80
CA GLN A 112 -26.76 -4.59 4.84
C GLN A 112 -27.59 -5.77 5.36
N ARG A 113 -26.95 -6.83 5.85
CA ARG A 113 -27.61 -8.01 6.42
C ARG A 113 -28.54 -7.64 7.58
N ARG A 114 -28.11 -6.75 8.49
CA ARG A 114 -28.96 -6.27 9.60
C ARG A 114 -30.14 -5.44 9.12
N ALA A 115 -29.95 -4.60 8.10
CA ALA A 115 -31.03 -3.81 7.53
C ALA A 115 -32.09 -4.71 6.87
N GLU A 116 -31.67 -5.75 6.15
CA GLU A 116 -32.56 -6.75 5.55
C GLU A 116 -33.33 -7.53 6.61
N GLN A 117 -32.65 -7.98 7.68
CA GLN A 117 -33.27 -8.66 8.81
C GLN A 117 -34.33 -7.77 9.48
N ALA A 118 -34.00 -6.50 9.77
CA ALA A 118 -34.90 -5.55 10.40
C ALA A 118 -36.14 -5.26 9.54
N ARG A 119 -35.98 -5.19 8.21
CA ARG A 119 -37.10 -5.06 7.26
C ARG A 119 -38.00 -6.30 7.31
N ALA A 120 -37.41 -7.50 7.28
CA ALA A 120 -38.17 -8.75 7.35
C ALA A 120 -38.93 -8.89 8.68
N ASP A 121 -38.32 -8.50 9.80
CA ASP A 121 -38.97 -8.47 11.12
C ASP A 121 -40.09 -7.41 11.18
N GLY A 122 -39.94 -6.28 10.48
CA GLY A 122 -40.98 -5.27 10.31
C GLY A 122 -42.20 -5.83 9.57
N LEU A 123 -41.98 -6.41 8.39
CA LEU A 123 -43.04 -7.02 7.58
C LEU A 123 -43.77 -8.15 8.32
N ARG A 124 -43.04 -8.99 9.07
CA ARG A 124 -43.65 -10.05 9.89
C ARG A 124 -44.56 -9.49 10.98
N ARG A 125 -44.18 -8.37 11.61
CA ARG A 125 -45.01 -7.69 12.62
C ARG A 125 -46.24 -7.04 12.01
N GLU A 126 -46.09 -6.42 10.85
CA GLU A 126 -47.21 -5.83 10.10
C GLU A 126 -48.23 -6.91 9.69
N GLN A 127 -47.75 -8.03 9.15
CA GLN A 127 -48.62 -9.16 8.78
C GLN A 127 -49.36 -9.73 9.99
N ALA A 128 -48.66 -9.97 11.11
CA ALA A 128 -49.29 -10.46 12.33
C ALA A 128 -50.40 -9.52 12.84
N ALA A 129 -50.17 -8.20 12.80
CA ALA A 129 -51.16 -7.21 13.20
C ALA A 129 -52.39 -7.18 12.26
N ILE A 130 -52.21 -7.49 10.97
CA ILE A 130 -53.32 -7.63 10.01
C ILE A 130 -54.13 -8.90 10.31
N ASP A 131 -53.44 -10.02 10.54
CA ASP A 131 -54.05 -11.32 10.81
C ASP A 131 -54.87 -11.30 12.11
N GLU A 132 -54.34 -10.72 13.19
CA GLU A 132 -55.06 -10.53 14.45
C GLU A 132 -56.36 -9.74 14.25
N ARG A 133 -56.32 -8.65 13.47
CA ARG A 133 -57.51 -7.85 13.17
C ARG A 133 -58.55 -8.59 12.32
N ALA A 134 -58.10 -9.52 11.47
CA ALA A 134 -58.99 -10.34 10.65
C ALA A 134 -59.71 -11.43 11.47
N GLN A 135 -59.07 -11.95 12.53
CA GLN A 135 -59.64 -12.99 13.40
C GLN A 135 -60.67 -12.47 14.43
N HIS A 136 -60.66 -11.17 14.70
CA HIS A 136 -61.59 -10.52 15.65
C HIS A 136 -62.82 -9.85 14.98
N ARG A 137 -63.11 -10.18 13.72
CA ARG A 137 -64.35 -9.82 13.02
C ARG A 137 -65.24 -11.04 12.83
#